data_AF-A0A954TB10-F1
#
_entry.id   AF-A0A954TB10-F1
#
_cell.length_a   1.000
_cell.length_b   1.000
_cell.length_c   1.000
_cell.angle_alpha   90.00
_cell.angle_beta   90.00
_cell.angle_gamma   90.00
#
_symmetry.space_group_name_H-M   'P 1'
#
loop_
_entity.id
_entity.type
_entity.pdbx_description
1 polymer ?
#
loop_
_entity_poly.entity_id
_entity_poly.type
_entity_poly.pdbx_seq_one_letter_code
_entity_poly.pdbx_strand_id
1 'polypeptide(L)'
;MSTPGAEEEPQPEPTFLNISAYKFVKLDHLDELREELKGLCDSLELKGTILLSEEGINLFLAGLPEKVQSFVDNLRQREEFCDLQTKDSFSATQPFRRMLVRIKNEIIAFGIDGIDPEHKPSQKLTAQQLKQWLDEGRKIRLLDVRNDYEVELGTFHGAEQLGIGNFRDFPQAIENLPPEAKTEPIVMFCTGGIRCEKAGPMMEQAGFESVFQLDGGILKYFEECGGAHYDGACFVFDGRVALDPQLQPTGDLLCFACQAVLSPRDVASPTFLFGKYCPKCYVDPAEAKRKALACRQAQISAVAGSQPGSHPYTNVRQMYVPGKCDGRTLIEFLCDWHPPTSVEQWLEWLAQGQIQRVINRGEQHFEVRANQPVKAGQCYEQMIPNTVEPHINPQIQLLHEDSSIVVVNKPAPLPCHPSGRFNRNTLTSILSSVYQHEKLRLAHRLDSDTSGIVLLCRKHRSAKFVQPQFSTSDVSKRYIARVVGHPQWREKLCSERISEKPGVYGTRCITPDGLLSLTRFLVLGRMDDGTSLIEAIPETGRTHQIRLHLAHMGHSIVGDSLYGRGQADTPIAEGGEVRTLCLHAESLTLTHPDTRKAFTVSAPWPHWATAPIVAESV
;
A
#
# COMPACT_ATOMS: atom_id res chain seq x y z
N MET A 1 -7.14 -66.75 -35.08
CA MET A 1 -8.19 -65.92 -35.71
C MET A 1 -9.02 -65.36 -34.59
N SER A 2 -8.67 -64.15 -34.14
CA SER A 2 -9.37 -63.44 -33.08
C SER A 2 -9.73 -62.08 -33.66
N THR A 3 -11.01 -61.79 -33.71
CA THR A 3 -11.61 -60.55 -34.21
C THR A 3 -11.07 -59.32 -33.48
N PRO A 4 -10.76 -58.21 -34.17
CA PRO A 4 -10.54 -56.93 -33.49
C PRO A 4 -11.89 -56.40 -32.98
N GLY A 5 -11.90 -55.98 -31.72
CA GLY A 5 -13.04 -55.32 -31.09
C GLY A 5 -13.34 -53.98 -31.76
N ALA A 6 -14.63 -53.68 -31.91
CA ALA A 6 -15.12 -52.41 -32.39
C ALA A 6 -14.61 -51.26 -31.51
N GLU A 7 -14.06 -50.24 -32.15
CA GLU A 7 -13.77 -48.95 -31.53
C GLU A 7 -15.12 -48.31 -31.13
N GLU A 8 -15.32 -48.06 -29.83
CA GLU A 8 -16.43 -47.24 -29.34
C GLU A 8 -16.22 -45.80 -29.84
N GLU A 9 -17.17 -45.29 -30.63
CA GLU A 9 -17.22 -43.90 -31.03
C GLU A 9 -17.24 -42.98 -29.78
N PRO A 10 -16.49 -41.86 -29.78
CA PRO A 10 -16.52 -40.91 -28.68
C PRO A 10 -17.93 -40.34 -28.52
N GLN A 11 -18.51 -40.52 -27.34
CA GLN A 11 -19.79 -39.91 -27.00
C GLN A 11 -19.68 -38.37 -27.14
N PRO A 12 -20.67 -37.70 -27.75
CA PRO A 12 -20.63 -36.25 -27.91
C PRO A 12 -20.55 -35.58 -26.53
N GLU A 13 -19.60 -34.66 -26.34
CA GLU A 13 -19.49 -33.89 -25.10
C GLU A 13 -20.81 -33.17 -24.81
N PRO A 14 -21.27 -33.11 -23.53
CA PRO A 14 -22.56 -32.52 -23.21
C PRO A 14 -22.55 -31.02 -23.48
N THR A 15 -23.35 -30.58 -24.45
CA THR A 15 -23.59 -29.16 -24.70
C THR A 15 -24.57 -28.60 -23.65
N PHE A 16 -24.19 -27.53 -22.97
CA PHE A 16 -25.06 -26.82 -22.03
C PHE A 16 -25.92 -25.78 -22.76
N LEU A 17 -27.22 -25.78 -22.46
CA LEU A 17 -28.14 -24.73 -22.88
C LEU A 17 -28.09 -23.59 -21.86
N ASN A 18 -27.87 -22.38 -22.35
CA ASN A 18 -27.84 -21.14 -21.59
C ASN A 18 -29.03 -20.29 -22.00
N ILE A 19 -29.87 -19.93 -21.03
CA ILE A 19 -31.01 -19.07 -21.25
C ILE A 19 -30.84 -17.74 -20.53
N SER A 20 -31.30 -16.67 -21.17
CA SER A 20 -31.56 -15.39 -20.52
C SER A 20 -32.99 -14.95 -20.79
N ALA A 21 -33.67 -14.45 -19.76
CA ALA A 21 -35.03 -13.96 -19.86
C ALA A 21 -35.29 -12.89 -18.80
N TYR A 22 -36.21 -11.99 -19.08
CA TYR A 22 -36.74 -11.05 -18.09
C TYR A 22 -38.21 -10.81 -18.37
N LYS A 23 -38.94 -10.41 -17.32
CA LYS A 23 -40.30 -9.92 -17.45
C LYS A 23 -40.58 -8.89 -16.36
N PHE A 24 -41.08 -7.74 -16.78
CA PHE A 24 -41.69 -6.76 -15.89
C PHE A 24 -43.14 -7.18 -15.68
N VAL A 25 -43.45 -7.55 -14.44
CA VAL A 25 -44.78 -7.95 -13.99
C VAL A 25 -44.81 -7.75 -12.49
N LYS A 26 -45.90 -7.20 -11.96
CA LYS A 26 -46.01 -7.05 -10.51
C LYS A 26 -45.97 -8.41 -9.82
N LEU A 27 -45.03 -8.58 -8.90
CA LEU A 27 -44.87 -9.80 -8.11
C LEU A 27 -45.03 -9.51 -6.62
N ASP A 28 -45.83 -10.34 -5.96
CA ASP A 28 -45.98 -10.35 -4.51
C ASP A 28 -45.34 -11.62 -3.92
N HIS A 29 -45.25 -11.72 -2.59
CA HIS A 29 -44.75 -12.92 -1.88
C HIS A 29 -43.36 -13.42 -2.34
N LEU A 30 -42.44 -12.48 -2.61
CA LEU A 30 -41.12 -12.78 -3.22
C LEU A 30 -40.27 -13.81 -2.45
N ASP A 31 -40.39 -13.88 -1.13
CA ASP A 31 -39.65 -14.87 -0.34
C ASP A 31 -40.11 -16.30 -0.64
N GLU A 32 -41.42 -16.53 -0.82
CA GLU A 32 -41.96 -17.85 -1.16
C GLU A 32 -41.54 -18.24 -2.58
N LEU A 33 -41.68 -17.30 -3.53
CA LEU A 33 -41.24 -17.50 -4.91
C LEU A 33 -39.74 -17.78 -5.00
N ARG A 34 -38.91 -17.12 -4.16
CA ARG A 34 -37.47 -17.37 -4.09
C ARG A 34 -37.17 -18.82 -3.71
N GLU A 35 -37.78 -19.32 -2.64
CA GLU A 35 -37.54 -20.68 -2.16
C GLU A 35 -38.02 -21.72 -3.17
N GLU A 36 -39.17 -21.49 -3.79
CA GLU A 36 -39.69 -22.39 -4.82
C GLU A 36 -38.78 -22.46 -6.05
N LEU A 37 -38.41 -21.31 -6.62
CA LEU A 37 -37.53 -21.28 -7.80
C LEU A 37 -36.15 -21.84 -7.46
N LYS A 38 -35.63 -21.58 -6.25
CA LYS A 38 -34.36 -22.15 -5.81
C LYS A 38 -34.45 -23.67 -5.71
N GLY A 39 -35.50 -24.21 -5.09
CA GLY A 39 -35.73 -25.65 -4.97
C GLY A 39 -35.89 -26.33 -6.32
N LEU A 40 -36.64 -25.72 -7.24
CA LEU A 40 -36.81 -26.21 -8.60
C LEU A 40 -35.47 -26.26 -9.35
N CYS A 41 -34.72 -25.15 -9.37
CA CYS A 41 -33.41 -25.12 -10.01
C CYS A 41 -32.43 -26.13 -9.41
N ASP A 42 -32.44 -26.31 -8.08
CA ASP A 42 -31.58 -27.29 -7.41
C ASP A 42 -31.94 -28.72 -7.78
N SER A 43 -33.23 -29.05 -7.84
CA SER A 43 -33.72 -30.38 -8.25
C SER A 43 -33.35 -30.71 -9.70
N LEU A 44 -33.27 -29.68 -10.55
CA LEU A 44 -32.87 -29.76 -11.94
C LEU A 44 -31.37 -29.52 -12.15
N GLU A 45 -30.58 -29.41 -11.07
CA GLU A 45 -29.13 -29.17 -11.09
C GLU A 45 -28.69 -27.98 -11.97
N LEU A 46 -29.56 -26.98 -12.10
CA LEU A 46 -29.30 -25.78 -12.88
C LEU A 46 -28.33 -24.86 -12.12
N LYS A 47 -27.55 -24.08 -12.85
CA LYS A 47 -26.69 -23.03 -12.27
C LYS A 47 -26.96 -21.71 -12.96
N GLY A 48 -26.73 -20.62 -12.26
CA GLY A 48 -27.12 -19.30 -12.77
C GLY A 48 -27.57 -18.36 -11.68
N THR A 49 -28.24 -17.29 -12.09
CA THR A 49 -28.81 -16.28 -11.21
C THR A 49 -30.22 -15.93 -11.65
N ILE A 50 -31.15 -15.95 -10.69
CA ILE A 50 -32.49 -15.36 -10.82
C ILE A 50 -32.55 -14.16 -9.87
N LEU A 51 -32.96 -13.01 -10.39
CA LEU A 51 -33.26 -11.80 -9.65
C LEU A 51 -34.77 -11.63 -9.60
N LEU A 52 -35.30 -11.44 -8.39
CA LEU A 52 -36.70 -11.15 -8.13
C LEU A 52 -36.81 -9.75 -7.53
N SER A 53 -37.80 -8.99 -7.97
CA SER A 53 -38.24 -7.75 -7.35
C SER A 53 -39.77 -7.66 -7.45
N GLU A 54 -40.37 -6.73 -6.71
CA GLU A 54 -41.80 -6.40 -6.85
C GLU A 54 -42.15 -5.98 -8.29
N GLU A 55 -41.16 -5.48 -9.06
CA GLU A 55 -41.32 -5.12 -10.47
C GLU A 55 -41.16 -6.28 -11.47
N GLY A 56 -40.77 -7.49 -11.02
CA GLY A 56 -40.71 -8.67 -11.89
C GLY A 56 -39.52 -9.61 -11.67
N ILE A 57 -39.11 -10.28 -12.75
CA ILE A 57 -38.05 -11.31 -12.76
C ILE A 57 -37.00 -11.05 -13.84
N ASN A 58 -35.73 -11.35 -13.55
CA ASN A 58 -34.64 -11.39 -14.52
C ASN A 58 -33.75 -12.61 -14.23
N LEU A 59 -33.50 -13.45 -15.23
CA LEU A 59 -32.81 -14.72 -15.04
C LEU A 59 -31.76 -15.01 -16.12
N PHE A 60 -30.67 -15.63 -15.67
CA PHE A 60 -29.61 -16.19 -16.48
C PHE A 60 -29.33 -17.59 -15.93
N LEU A 61 -29.64 -18.64 -16.69
CA LEU A 61 -29.52 -20.02 -16.24
C LEU A 61 -28.80 -20.87 -17.28
N ALA A 62 -28.08 -21.87 -16.82
CA ALA A 62 -27.49 -22.87 -17.69
C ALA A 62 -27.55 -24.28 -17.08
N GLY A 63 -27.76 -25.26 -17.95
CA GLY A 63 -27.89 -26.67 -17.59
C GLY A 63 -27.99 -27.56 -18.81
N LEU A 64 -28.33 -28.83 -18.60
CA LEU A 64 -28.65 -29.72 -19.71
C LEU A 64 -29.95 -29.27 -20.38
N PRO A 65 -30.07 -29.34 -21.73
CA PRO A 65 -31.21 -28.79 -22.46
C PRO A 65 -32.58 -29.23 -21.92
N GLU A 66 -32.74 -30.51 -21.64
CA GLU A 66 -33.97 -31.10 -21.11
C GLU A 66 -34.34 -30.56 -19.72
N LYS A 67 -33.34 -30.28 -18.88
CA LYS A 67 -33.56 -29.74 -17.53
C LYS A 67 -33.91 -28.26 -17.56
N VAL A 68 -33.27 -27.51 -18.46
CA VAL A 68 -33.59 -26.09 -18.69
C VAL A 68 -35.00 -25.94 -19.26
N GLN A 69 -35.36 -26.76 -20.25
CA GLN A 69 -36.71 -26.75 -20.81
C GLN A 69 -37.76 -27.09 -19.76
N SER A 70 -37.51 -28.10 -18.92
CA SER A 70 -38.40 -28.46 -17.80
C SER A 70 -38.60 -27.30 -16.82
N PHE A 71 -37.55 -26.54 -16.53
CA PHE A 71 -37.66 -25.34 -15.70
C PHE A 71 -38.53 -24.27 -16.36
N VAL A 72 -38.30 -23.97 -17.64
CA VAL A 72 -39.06 -22.96 -18.40
C VAL A 72 -40.53 -23.35 -18.50
N ASP A 73 -40.82 -24.61 -18.80
CA ASP A 73 -42.19 -25.12 -18.90
C ASP A 73 -42.92 -25.04 -17.57
N ASN A 74 -42.25 -25.35 -16.45
CA ASN A 74 -42.83 -25.17 -15.12
C ASN A 74 -43.07 -23.69 -14.79
N LEU A 75 -42.12 -22.82 -15.11
CA LEU A 75 -42.24 -21.39 -14.87
C LEU A 75 -43.43 -20.80 -15.64
N ARG A 76 -43.64 -21.22 -16.89
CA ARG A 76 -44.77 -20.81 -17.75
C ARG A 76 -46.15 -21.33 -17.29
N GLN A 77 -46.22 -22.23 -16.32
CA GLN A 77 -47.51 -22.63 -15.72
C GLN A 77 -48.13 -21.53 -14.85
N ARG A 78 -47.32 -20.55 -14.43
CA ARG A 78 -47.77 -19.38 -13.68
C ARG A 78 -48.37 -18.35 -14.63
N GLU A 79 -49.48 -17.74 -14.24
CA GLU A 79 -50.16 -16.72 -15.03
C GLU A 79 -49.21 -15.55 -15.34
N GLU A 80 -48.41 -15.16 -14.35
CA GLU A 80 -47.44 -14.08 -14.42
C GLU A 80 -46.32 -14.33 -15.43
N PHE A 81 -46.03 -15.58 -15.80
CA PHE A 81 -44.89 -15.94 -16.66
C PHE A 81 -45.27 -16.79 -17.89
N CYS A 82 -46.56 -16.95 -18.19
CA CYS A 82 -47.04 -17.85 -19.24
C CYS A 82 -46.51 -17.54 -20.65
N ASP A 83 -46.20 -16.28 -20.94
CA ASP A 83 -45.66 -15.77 -22.20
C ASP A 83 -44.15 -15.42 -22.12
N LEU A 84 -43.45 -15.82 -21.05
CA LEU A 84 -42.03 -15.52 -20.87
C LEU A 84 -41.21 -16.10 -22.04
N GLN A 85 -40.51 -15.22 -22.76
CA GLN A 85 -39.62 -15.59 -23.85
C GLN A 85 -38.18 -15.78 -23.34
N THR A 86 -37.55 -16.88 -23.73
CA THR A 86 -36.14 -17.16 -23.44
C THR A 86 -35.28 -16.86 -24.66
N LYS A 87 -34.05 -16.43 -24.39
CA LYS A 87 -33.01 -16.29 -25.41
C LYS A 87 -31.98 -17.37 -25.16
N ASP A 88 -31.78 -18.20 -26.16
CA ASP A 88 -31.08 -19.45 -26.03
C ASP A 88 -29.70 -19.35 -26.69
N SER A 89 -28.70 -19.94 -26.03
CA SER A 89 -27.33 -20.01 -26.54
C SER A 89 -26.64 -21.23 -25.97
N PHE A 90 -25.63 -21.75 -26.66
CA PHE A 90 -24.98 -23.00 -26.28
C PHE A 90 -23.55 -22.79 -25.82
N SER A 91 -23.09 -23.66 -24.91
CA SER A 91 -21.69 -23.67 -24.46
C SER A 91 -21.22 -25.09 -24.19
N ALA A 92 -19.94 -25.36 -24.50
CA ALA A 92 -19.31 -26.65 -24.22
C ALA A 92 -19.08 -26.89 -22.72
N THR A 93 -19.07 -25.83 -21.91
CA THR A 93 -18.89 -25.90 -20.46
C THR A 93 -19.99 -25.12 -19.74
N GLN A 94 -20.24 -25.50 -18.50
CA GLN A 94 -21.19 -24.86 -17.59
C GLN A 94 -20.64 -23.49 -17.13
N PRO A 95 -21.21 -22.35 -17.57
CA PRO A 95 -20.60 -21.04 -17.35
C PRO A 95 -20.84 -20.48 -15.94
N PHE A 96 -21.79 -21.04 -15.19
CA PHE A 96 -22.06 -20.63 -13.82
C PHE A 96 -21.48 -21.62 -12.81
N ARG A 97 -20.86 -21.10 -11.75
CA ARG A 97 -20.27 -21.95 -10.70
C ARG A 97 -21.30 -22.49 -9.72
N ARG A 98 -22.39 -21.74 -9.49
CA ARG A 98 -23.44 -22.02 -8.50
C ARG A 98 -24.77 -21.44 -8.95
N MET A 99 -25.86 -21.92 -8.35
CA MET A 99 -27.19 -21.34 -8.49
C MET A 99 -27.45 -20.28 -7.42
N LEU A 100 -28.01 -19.14 -7.82
CA LEU A 100 -28.42 -18.05 -6.93
C LEU A 100 -29.83 -17.60 -7.28
N VAL A 101 -30.68 -17.41 -6.27
CA VAL A 101 -31.95 -16.69 -6.41
C VAL A 101 -31.92 -15.56 -5.39
N ARG A 102 -32.07 -14.31 -5.84
CA ARG A 102 -31.88 -13.12 -4.99
C ARG A 102 -33.05 -12.16 -5.15
N ILE A 103 -33.55 -11.69 -4.02
CA ILE A 103 -34.50 -10.57 -3.98
C ILE A 103 -33.69 -9.26 -4.04
N LYS A 104 -34.14 -8.33 -4.87
CA LYS A 104 -33.55 -7.01 -5.11
C LYS A 104 -34.66 -5.97 -5.14
N ASN A 105 -34.29 -4.70 -4.94
CA ASN A 105 -35.22 -3.59 -5.11
C ASN A 105 -35.66 -3.45 -6.58
N GLU A 106 -34.78 -3.80 -7.51
CA GLU A 106 -35.01 -3.73 -8.94
C GLU A 106 -34.36 -4.95 -9.61
N ILE A 107 -35.00 -5.51 -10.64
CA ILE A 107 -34.43 -6.60 -11.47
C ILE A 107 -33.35 -6.09 -12.42
N ILE A 108 -33.33 -4.78 -12.66
CA ILE A 108 -32.24 -4.02 -13.26
C ILE A 108 -32.14 -2.67 -12.52
N ALA A 109 -31.03 -2.46 -11.82
CA ALA A 109 -30.87 -1.29 -10.97
C ALA A 109 -30.73 -0.01 -11.81
N PHE A 110 -31.76 0.82 -11.79
CA PHE A 110 -31.81 2.11 -12.47
C PHE A 110 -31.77 3.28 -11.48
N GLY A 111 -32.33 3.10 -10.28
CA GLY A 111 -32.25 4.08 -9.19
C GLY A 111 -33.11 5.34 -9.39
N ILE A 112 -34.11 5.28 -10.29
CA ILE A 112 -35.10 6.33 -10.50
C ILE A 112 -36.49 5.73 -10.30
N ASP A 113 -37.26 6.36 -9.42
CA ASP A 113 -38.66 6.03 -9.18
C ASP A 113 -39.57 6.62 -10.29
N GLY A 114 -40.71 6.00 -10.53
CA GLY A 114 -41.74 6.52 -11.45
C GLY A 114 -41.60 6.10 -12.92
N ILE A 115 -40.69 5.17 -13.22
CA ILE A 115 -40.63 4.47 -14.50
C ILE A 115 -41.48 3.21 -14.40
N ASP A 116 -42.38 3.00 -15.36
CA ASP A 116 -43.32 1.87 -15.41
C ASP A 116 -43.13 1.08 -16.72
N PRO A 117 -42.13 0.18 -16.78
CA PRO A 117 -41.83 -0.58 -18.00
C PRO A 117 -42.91 -1.60 -18.37
N GLU A 118 -43.76 -2.00 -17.42
CA GLU A 118 -44.84 -2.97 -17.64
C GLU A 118 -45.95 -2.35 -18.50
N HIS A 119 -46.38 -1.13 -18.17
CA HIS A 119 -47.54 -0.50 -18.83
C HIS A 119 -47.17 0.57 -19.85
N LYS A 120 -45.96 1.15 -19.77
CA LYS A 120 -45.52 2.25 -20.65
C LYS A 120 -44.12 2.00 -21.24
N PRO A 121 -43.90 0.88 -21.97
CA PRO A 121 -42.64 0.68 -22.66
C PRO A 121 -42.53 1.60 -23.89
N SER A 122 -41.31 2.04 -24.19
CA SER A 122 -41.02 2.75 -25.45
C SER A 122 -41.20 1.85 -26.66
N GLN A 123 -41.35 2.47 -27.84
CA GLN A 123 -41.59 1.79 -29.10
C GLN A 123 -40.48 0.75 -29.41
N LYS A 124 -40.88 -0.45 -29.84
CA LYS A 124 -39.95 -1.53 -30.16
C LYS A 124 -39.68 -1.61 -31.66
N LEU A 125 -38.42 -1.84 -32.02
CA LEU A 125 -37.98 -2.18 -33.37
C LEU A 125 -37.45 -3.61 -33.38
N THR A 126 -37.95 -4.42 -34.30
CA THR A 126 -37.40 -5.78 -34.52
C THR A 126 -35.99 -5.71 -35.11
N ALA A 127 -35.20 -6.78 -34.95
CA ALA A 127 -33.85 -6.85 -35.50
C ALA A 127 -33.85 -6.64 -37.03
N GLN A 128 -34.78 -7.26 -37.74
CA GLN A 128 -34.92 -7.11 -39.19
C GLN A 128 -35.26 -5.67 -39.62
N GLN A 129 -36.15 -4.99 -38.88
CA GLN A 129 -36.49 -3.58 -39.16
C GLN A 129 -35.29 -2.66 -38.93
N LEU A 130 -34.55 -2.86 -37.84
CA LEU A 130 -33.34 -2.07 -37.58
C LEU A 130 -32.30 -2.31 -38.67
N LYS A 131 -32.04 -3.57 -39.03
CA LYS A 131 -31.13 -3.91 -40.13
C LYS A 131 -31.55 -3.23 -41.43
N GLN A 132 -32.84 -3.27 -41.78
CA GLN A 132 -33.35 -2.60 -42.97
C GLN A 132 -33.09 -1.09 -42.92
N TRP A 133 -33.34 -0.43 -41.79
CA TRP A 133 -33.10 1.01 -41.65
C TRP A 133 -31.62 1.37 -41.82
N LEU A 134 -30.73 0.54 -41.31
CA LEU A 134 -29.28 0.69 -41.45
C LEU A 134 -28.82 0.43 -42.90
N ASP A 135 -29.34 -0.62 -43.54
CA ASP A 135 -29.07 -0.92 -44.95
C ASP A 135 -29.52 0.21 -45.89
N GLU A 136 -30.66 0.84 -45.59
CA GLU A 136 -31.21 2.01 -46.32
C GLU A 136 -30.44 3.31 -46.05
N GLY A 137 -29.53 3.34 -45.07
CA GLY A 137 -28.81 4.54 -44.66
C GLY A 137 -29.73 5.62 -44.06
N ARG A 138 -30.83 5.22 -43.41
CA ARG A 138 -31.73 6.17 -42.74
C ARG A 138 -30.97 6.95 -41.67
N LYS A 139 -31.27 8.25 -41.56
CA LYS A 139 -30.70 9.10 -40.51
C LYS A 139 -31.34 8.75 -39.16
N ILE A 140 -30.68 7.89 -38.39
CA ILE A 140 -31.04 7.50 -37.02
C ILE A 140 -29.84 7.62 -36.11
N ARG A 141 -30.09 7.84 -34.81
CA ARG A 141 -29.06 7.87 -33.78
C ARG A 141 -29.11 6.56 -33.00
N LEU A 142 -28.08 5.74 -33.16
CA LEU A 142 -27.92 4.52 -32.38
C LEU A 142 -27.32 4.85 -31.01
N LEU A 143 -27.93 4.38 -29.93
CA LEU A 143 -27.48 4.65 -28.56
C LEU A 143 -27.18 3.35 -27.81
N ASP A 144 -25.92 3.11 -27.47
CA ASP A 144 -25.53 1.96 -26.66
C ASP A 144 -25.74 2.28 -25.18
N VAL A 145 -26.72 1.62 -24.54
CA VAL A 145 -27.05 1.87 -23.12
C VAL A 145 -26.28 0.96 -22.17
N ARG A 146 -25.23 0.29 -22.68
CA ARG A 146 -24.37 -0.59 -21.90
C ARG A 146 -23.25 0.15 -21.19
N ASN A 147 -22.59 -0.54 -20.28
CA ASN A 147 -21.43 0.01 -19.59
C ASN A 147 -20.21 0.03 -20.52
N ASP A 148 -19.27 0.92 -20.26
CA ASP A 148 -18.02 1.12 -21.01
C ASP A 148 -17.29 -0.19 -21.37
N TYR A 149 -17.06 -1.08 -20.40
CA TYR A 149 -16.38 -2.37 -20.63
C TYR A 149 -17.12 -3.31 -21.57
N GLU A 150 -18.44 -3.15 -21.74
CA GLU A 150 -19.23 -3.94 -22.69
C GLU A 150 -19.13 -3.39 -24.11
N VAL A 151 -19.00 -2.06 -24.24
CA VAL A 151 -18.85 -1.34 -25.50
C VAL A 151 -17.45 -1.57 -26.08
N GLU A 152 -16.41 -1.65 -25.22
CA GLU A 152 -15.03 -1.96 -25.61
C GLU A 152 -14.90 -3.28 -26.38
N LEU A 153 -15.80 -4.24 -26.14
CA LEU A 153 -15.80 -5.54 -26.83
C LEU A 153 -16.44 -5.50 -28.22
N GLY A 154 -17.37 -4.57 -28.43
CA GLY A 154 -18.10 -4.46 -29.68
C GLY A 154 -19.36 -3.64 -29.55
N THR A 155 -19.79 -3.00 -30.63
CA THR A 155 -21.00 -2.17 -30.71
C THR A 155 -21.44 -1.98 -32.17
N PHE A 156 -22.61 -1.38 -32.40
CA PHE A 156 -23.08 -1.06 -33.75
C PHE A 156 -22.26 0.07 -34.39
N HIS A 157 -22.10 0.01 -35.71
CA HIS A 157 -21.39 1.02 -36.50
C HIS A 157 -21.99 2.41 -36.27
N GLY A 158 -21.15 3.36 -35.82
CA GLY A 158 -21.57 4.73 -35.57
C GLY A 158 -22.49 4.91 -34.36
N ALA A 159 -22.62 3.91 -33.48
CA ALA A 159 -23.36 4.05 -32.23
C ALA A 159 -22.69 5.05 -31.28
N GLU A 160 -23.52 5.91 -30.69
CA GLU A 160 -23.10 6.88 -29.70
C GLU A 160 -22.82 6.19 -28.36
N GLN A 161 -21.66 6.50 -27.78
CA GLN A 161 -21.16 5.90 -26.55
C GLN A 161 -21.27 6.90 -25.41
N LEU A 162 -22.05 6.56 -24.39
CA LEU A 162 -22.31 7.44 -23.25
C LEU A 162 -21.17 7.47 -22.21
N GLY A 163 -20.23 6.53 -22.28
CA GLY A 163 -19.10 6.45 -21.36
C GLY A 163 -19.49 6.17 -19.90
N ILE A 164 -20.60 5.44 -19.69
CA ILE A 164 -21.10 5.14 -18.34
C ILE A 164 -20.42 3.90 -17.76
N GLY A 165 -19.99 3.97 -16.50
CA GLY A 165 -19.48 2.81 -15.76
C GLY A 165 -20.60 1.94 -15.18
N ASN A 166 -21.76 2.54 -14.88
CA ASN A 166 -22.95 1.85 -14.38
C ASN A 166 -24.22 2.37 -15.05
N PHE A 167 -25.21 1.48 -15.24
CA PHE A 167 -26.49 1.85 -15.85
C PHE A 167 -27.28 2.94 -15.09
N ARG A 168 -27.10 3.06 -13.76
CA ARG A 168 -27.69 4.14 -12.96
C ARG A 168 -27.18 5.54 -13.32
N ASP A 169 -26.05 5.63 -14.02
CA ASP A 169 -25.45 6.89 -14.46
C ASP A 169 -26.07 7.35 -15.80
N PHE A 170 -26.87 6.51 -16.47
CA PHE A 170 -27.55 6.80 -17.74
C PHE A 170 -28.37 8.11 -17.73
N PRO A 171 -29.17 8.42 -16.68
CA PRO A 171 -29.94 9.66 -16.62
C PRO A 171 -29.08 10.92 -16.72
N GLN A 172 -27.93 10.94 -16.06
CA GLN A 172 -26.98 12.05 -16.17
C GLN A 172 -26.28 12.04 -17.53
N ALA A 173 -25.99 10.87 -18.08
CA ALA A 173 -25.28 10.76 -19.34
C ALA A 173 -26.06 11.34 -20.53
N ILE A 174 -27.39 11.16 -20.56
CA ILE A 174 -28.23 11.68 -21.65
C ILE A 174 -28.34 13.22 -21.65
N GLU A 175 -28.05 13.89 -20.54
CA GLU A 175 -28.02 15.36 -20.48
C GLU A 175 -26.87 15.94 -21.34
N ASN A 176 -25.82 15.15 -21.59
CA ASN A 176 -24.68 15.54 -22.41
C ASN A 176 -24.92 15.29 -23.91
N LEU A 177 -26.06 14.70 -24.30
CA LEU A 177 -26.42 14.54 -25.70
C LEU A 177 -26.68 15.90 -26.34
N PRO A 178 -26.33 16.09 -27.62
CA PRO A 178 -26.52 17.37 -28.28
C PRO A 178 -28.02 17.71 -28.38
N PRO A 179 -28.43 19.00 -28.33
CA PRO A 179 -29.84 19.39 -28.29
C PRO A 179 -30.69 18.83 -29.44
N GLU A 180 -30.11 18.67 -30.64
CA GLU A 180 -30.76 18.07 -31.80
C GLU A 180 -31.14 16.59 -31.60
N ALA A 181 -30.50 15.87 -30.66
CA ALA A 181 -30.84 14.48 -30.36
C ALA A 181 -32.28 14.33 -29.86
N LYS A 182 -32.89 15.39 -29.30
CA LYS A 182 -34.28 15.36 -28.82
C LYS A 182 -35.31 15.17 -29.93
N THR A 183 -35.00 15.61 -31.15
CA THR A 183 -35.91 15.53 -32.31
C THR A 183 -35.49 14.47 -33.33
N GLU A 184 -34.27 13.93 -33.23
CA GLU A 184 -33.81 12.83 -34.07
C GLU A 184 -34.40 11.48 -33.62
N PRO A 185 -34.66 10.53 -34.55
CA PRO A 185 -35.02 9.16 -34.18
C PRO A 185 -33.86 8.47 -33.47
N ILE A 186 -34.06 8.08 -32.21
CA ILE A 186 -33.08 7.36 -31.40
C ILE A 186 -33.46 5.88 -31.35
N VAL A 187 -32.51 5.00 -31.63
CA VAL A 187 -32.65 3.56 -31.41
C VAL A 187 -31.66 3.11 -30.35
N MET A 188 -32.17 2.74 -29.18
CA MET A 188 -31.36 2.24 -28.09
C MET A 188 -31.22 0.72 -28.16
N PHE A 189 -30.10 0.21 -27.67
CA PHE A 189 -29.88 -1.22 -27.55
C PHE A 189 -28.99 -1.55 -26.36
N CYS A 190 -29.14 -2.76 -25.86
CA CYS A 190 -28.22 -3.40 -24.91
C CYS A 190 -28.16 -4.90 -25.20
N THR A 191 -27.42 -5.67 -24.40
CA THR A 191 -27.22 -7.12 -24.59
C THR A 191 -28.52 -7.86 -24.82
N GLY A 192 -29.49 -7.66 -23.92
CA GLY A 192 -30.73 -8.43 -23.89
C GLY A 192 -31.99 -7.59 -23.75
N GLY A 193 -31.98 -6.29 -24.05
CA GLY A 193 -33.18 -5.43 -24.04
C GLY A 193 -33.61 -4.87 -22.68
N ILE A 194 -33.41 -5.57 -21.56
CA ILE A 194 -33.95 -5.16 -20.24
C ILE A 194 -33.61 -3.73 -19.80
N ARG A 195 -32.42 -3.20 -20.12
CA ARG A 195 -32.04 -1.81 -19.80
C ARG A 195 -32.85 -0.80 -20.62
N CYS A 196 -33.11 -1.11 -21.89
CA CYS A 196 -33.86 -0.25 -22.80
C CYS A 196 -35.31 -0.04 -22.35
N GLU A 197 -35.89 -1.02 -21.66
CA GLU A 197 -37.25 -0.95 -21.10
C GLU A 197 -37.38 0.14 -20.02
N LYS A 198 -36.30 0.48 -19.30
CA LYS A 198 -36.25 1.62 -18.37
C LYS A 198 -35.69 2.89 -18.99
N ALA A 199 -34.66 2.76 -19.83
CA ALA A 199 -34.00 3.88 -20.48
C ALA A 199 -34.95 4.67 -21.38
N GLY A 200 -35.79 3.98 -22.15
CA GLY A 200 -36.69 4.62 -23.11
C GLY A 200 -37.72 5.54 -22.48
N PRO A 201 -38.55 5.05 -21.54
CA PRO A 201 -39.53 5.91 -20.87
C PRO A 201 -38.87 7.09 -20.15
N MET A 202 -37.65 6.93 -19.64
CA MET A 202 -36.90 8.03 -19.03
C MET A 202 -36.46 9.07 -20.08
N MET A 203 -35.99 8.65 -21.27
CA MET A 203 -35.70 9.56 -22.37
C MET A 203 -36.96 10.31 -22.84
N GLU A 204 -38.09 9.63 -22.96
CA GLU A 204 -39.37 10.28 -23.29
C GLU A 204 -39.74 11.34 -22.24
N GLN A 205 -39.59 11.05 -20.94
CA GLN A 205 -39.79 12.01 -19.85
C GLN A 205 -38.79 13.19 -19.91
N ALA A 206 -37.57 12.95 -20.36
CA ALA A 206 -36.55 13.99 -20.58
C ALA A 206 -36.80 14.86 -21.84
N GLY A 207 -37.86 14.56 -22.61
CA GLY A 207 -38.32 15.34 -23.75
C GLY A 207 -37.75 14.91 -25.10
N PHE A 208 -37.37 13.64 -25.25
CA PHE A 208 -37.01 13.05 -26.54
C PHE A 208 -38.28 12.56 -27.26
N GLU A 209 -38.48 12.95 -28.52
CA GLU A 209 -39.75 12.78 -29.24
C GLU A 209 -39.90 11.40 -29.90
N SER A 210 -38.81 10.82 -30.40
CA SER A 210 -38.81 9.60 -31.21
C SER A 210 -37.84 8.56 -30.66
N VAL A 211 -38.26 7.86 -29.61
CA VAL A 211 -37.43 6.88 -28.90
C VAL A 211 -37.87 5.45 -29.24
N PHE A 212 -36.93 4.68 -29.78
CA PHE A 212 -37.09 3.27 -30.11
C PHE A 212 -36.09 2.43 -29.32
N GLN A 213 -36.46 1.19 -29.04
CA GLN A 213 -35.58 0.17 -28.48
C GLN A 213 -35.50 -1.06 -29.38
N LEU A 214 -34.31 -1.65 -29.50
CA LEU A 214 -34.10 -2.91 -30.19
C LEU A 214 -34.74 -4.06 -29.41
N ASP A 215 -35.81 -4.63 -29.97
CA ASP A 215 -36.52 -5.75 -29.39
C ASP A 215 -35.60 -6.97 -29.28
N GLY A 216 -35.51 -7.54 -28.07
CA GLY A 216 -34.61 -8.63 -27.77
C GLY A 216 -33.12 -8.27 -27.65
N GLY A 217 -32.71 -7.03 -27.95
CA GLY A 217 -31.33 -6.56 -27.83
C GLY A 217 -30.36 -7.20 -28.83
N ILE A 218 -29.05 -7.05 -28.57
CA ILE A 218 -27.97 -7.49 -29.47
C ILE A 218 -28.03 -9.01 -29.72
N LEU A 219 -28.35 -9.82 -28.70
CA LEU A 219 -28.36 -11.28 -28.87
C LEU A 219 -29.43 -11.74 -29.87
N LYS A 220 -30.63 -11.16 -29.84
CA LYS A 220 -31.68 -11.45 -30.83
C LYS A 220 -31.32 -10.91 -32.21
N TYR A 221 -30.62 -9.78 -32.27
CA TYR A 221 -30.09 -9.28 -33.54
C TYR A 221 -29.06 -10.22 -34.16
N PHE A 222 -28.14 -10.77 -33.37
CA PHE A 222 -27.20 -11.79 -33.85
C PHE A 222 -27.91 -13.05 -34.35
N GLU A 223 -28.92 -13.52 -33.63
CA GLU A 223 -29.73 -14.67 -34.03
C GLU A 223 -30.42 -14.46 -35.39
N GLU A 224 -31.08 -13.32 -35.59
CA GLU A 224 -31.90 -13.08 -36.80
C GLU A 224 -31.10 -12.48 -37.98
N CYS A 225 -30.04 -11.73 -37.69
CA CYS A 225 -29.34 -10.86 -38.65
C CYS A 225 -27.82 -11.06 -38.68
N GLY A 226 -27.25 -11.90 -37.81
CA GLY A 226 -25.80 -12.08 -37.69
C GLY A 226 -25.08 -10.80 -37.28
N GLY A 227 -23.90 -10.56 -37.86
CA GLY A 227 -23.04 -9.41 -37.53
C GLY A 227 -23.25 -8.15 -38.38
N ALA A 228 -24.35 -8.03 -39.12
CA ALA A 228 -24.55 -6.88 -40.01
C ALA A 228 -24.56 -5.56 -39.21
N HIS A 229 -23.74 -4.58 -39.62
CA HIS A 229 -23.56 -3.28 -38.97
C HIS A 229 -23.03 -3.33 -37.53
N TYR A 230 -22.46 -4.46 -37.09
CA TYR A 230 -21.92 -4.62 -35.75
C TYR A 230 -20.44 -5.00 -35.79
N ASP A 231 -19.62 -4.32 -35.00
CA ASP A 231 -18.20 -4.63 -34.86
C ASP A 231 -17.93 -5.34 -33.53
N GLY A 232 -17.13 -6.40 -33.57
CA GLY A 232 -16.65 -7.10 -32.37
C GLY A 232 -17.64 -8.12 -31.81
N ALA A 233 -17.64 -8.25 -30.48
CA ALA A 233 -18.39 -9.26 -29.73
C ALA A 233 -19.33 -8.63 -28.69
N CYS A 234 -20.38 -9.35 -28.33
CA CYS A 234 -21.35 -8.91 -27.32
C CYS A 234 -20.99 -9.46 -25.94
N PHE A 235 -20.74 -8.58 -24.98
CA PHE A 235 -20.49 -8.97 -23.58
C PHE A 235 -21.70 -9.69 -22.95
N VAL A 236 -21.43 -10.77 -22.21
CA VAL A 236 -22.42 -11.54 -21.44
C VAL A 236 -21.97 -11.73 -19.99
N PHE A 237 -22.94 -11.68 -19.07
CA PHE A 237 -22.70 -11.64 -17.62
C PHE A 237 -22.47 -13.05 -17.01
N ASP A 238 -21.66 -13.86 -17.65
CA ASP A 238 -21.35 -15.22 -17.23
C ASP A 238 -19.92 -15.66 -17.63
N GLY A 239 -19.58 -16.92 -17.37
CA GLY A 239 -18.24 -17.46 -17.64
C GLY A 239 -17.77 -17.40 -19.09
N ARG A 240 -18.64 -17.09 -20.05
CA ARG A 240 -18.30 -16.93 -21.47
C ARG A 240 -17.69 -15.57 -21.79
N VAL A 241 -17.95 -14.56 -20.95
CA VAL A 241 -17.50 -13.16 -21.08
C VAL A 241 -18.02 -12.42 -22.31
N ALA A 242 -17.88 -12.97 -23.51
CA ALA A 242 -18.39 -12.40 -24.75
C ALA A 242 -18.83 -13.47 -25.76
N LEU A 243 -19.79 -13.12 -26.62
CA LEU A 243 -20.28 -13.94 -27.73
C LEU A 243 -20.05 -13.21 -29.06
N ASP A 244 -19.63 -13.96 -30.08
CA ASP A 244 -19.52 -13.46 -31.45
C ASP A 244 -20.91 -13.35 -32.13
N PRO A 245 -21.00 -12.78 -33.35
CA PRO A 245 -22.26 -12.70 -34.08
C PRO A 245 -22.89 -14.04 -34.49
N GLN A 246 -22.22 -15.17 -34.26
CA GLN A 246 -22.74 -16.53 -34.41
C GLN A 246 -23.16 -17.14 -33.05
N LEU A 247 -23.23 -16.31 -32.01
CA LEU A 247 -23.56 -16.68 -30.63
C LEU A 247 -22.58 -17.70 -30.02
N GLN A 248 -21.34 -17.74 -30.52
CA GLN A 248 -20.28 -18.60 -29.99
C GLN A 248 -19.39 -17.83 -29.00
N PRO A 249 -18.91 -18.46 -27.91
CA PRO A 249 -17.96 -17.85 -26.99
C PRO A 249 -16.64 -17.48 -27.68
N THR A 250 -16.15 -16.26 -27.47
CA THR A 250 -14.91 -15.76 -28.08
C THR A 250 -13.63 -16.25 -27.39
N GLY A 251 -13.75 -16.77 -26.17
CA GLY A 251 -12.61 -17.19 -25.34
C GLY A 251 -11.97 -16.06 -24.52
N ASP A 252 -12.61 -14.89 -24.46
CA ASP A 252 -12.18 -13.78 -23.61
C ASP A 252 -12.28 -14.14 -22.11
N LEU A 253 -11.41 -13.53 -21.29
CA LEU A 253 -11.39 -13.70 -19.84
C LEU A 253 -11.51 -12.37 -19.11
N LEU A 254 -12.11 -12.38 -17.92
CA LEU A 254 -12.07 -11.22 -17.02
C LEU A 254 -10.86 -11.31 -16.08
N CYS A 255 -10.08 -10.24 -15.99
CA CYS A 255 -9.00 -10.15 -15.02
C CYS A 255 -9.55 -10.23 -13.59
N PHE A 256 -8.98 -11.10 -12.75
CA PHE A 256 -9.38 -11.21 -11.35
C PHE A 256 -9.17 -9.91 -10.54
N ALA A 257 -8.10 -9.15 -10.84
CA ALA A 257 -7.73 -7.98 -10.05
C ALA A 257 -8.37 -6.68 -10.52
N CYS A 258 -8.41 -6.42 -11.83
CA CYS A 258 -8.94 -5.16 -12.36
C CYS A 258 -10.24 -5.32 -13.15
N GLN A 259 -10.77 -6.55 -13.29
CA GLN A 259 -11.99 -6.85 -14.05
C GLN A 259 -11.96 -6.48 -15.54
N ALA A 260 -10.82 -6.03 -16.08
CA ALA A 260 -10.67 -5.79 -17.50
C ALA A 260 -10.87 -7.07 -18.31
N VAL A 261 -11.51 -6.96 -19.47
CA VAL A 261 -11.60 -8.04 -20.45
C VAL A 261 -10.22 -8.26 -21.08
N LEU A 262 -9.83 -9.52 -21.19
CA LEU A 262 -8.54 -10.01 -21.65
C LEU A 262 -8.76 -10.91 -22.87
N SER A 263 -8.18 -10.48 -23.98
CA SER A 263 -8.12 -11.29 -25.19
C SER A 263 -7.19 -12.50 -24.99
N PRO A 264 -7.27 -13.53 -25.84
CA PRO A 264 -6.28 -14.63 -25.83
C PRO A 264 -4.82 -14.15 -25.92
N ARG A 265 -4.58 -13.00 -26.57
CA ARG A 265 -3.25 -12.37 -26.63
C ARG A 265 -2.82 -11.79 -25.28
N ASP A 266 -3.73 -11.17 -24.54
CA ASP A 266 -3.44 -10.65 -23.19
C ASP A 266 -3.12 -11.79 -22.22
N VAL A 267 -3.84 -12.91 -22.34
CA VAL A 267 -3.63 -14.12 -21.55
C VAL A 267 -2.27 -14.77 -21.85
N ALA A 268 -1.80 -14.69 -23.10
CA ALA A 268 -0.49 -15.19 -23.51
C ALA A 268 0.70 -14.29 -23.08
N SER A 269 0.44 -13.11 -22.51
CA SER A 269 1.49 -12.18 -22.10
C SER A 269 2.33 -12.70 -20.91
N PRO A 270 3.65 -12.46 -20.86
CA PRO A 270 4.48 -12.80 -19.69
C PRO A 270 4.10 -12.03 -18.42
N THR A 271 3.36 -10.92 -18.55
CA THR A 271 2.83 -10.13 -17.42
C THR A 271 1.42 -10.54 -17.00
N PHE A 272 0.88 -11.62 -17.56
CA PHE A 272 -0.35 -12.23 -17.09
C PHE A 272 -0.06 -13.30 -16.03
N LEU A 273 -0.78 -13.25 -14.91
CA LEU A 273 -0.81 -14.31 -13.92
C LEU A 273 -2.25 -14.53 -13.46
N PHE A 274 -2.80 -15.67 -13.87
CA PHE A 274 -4.18 -16.04 -13.55
C PHE A 274 -4.46 -15.91 -12.04
N GLY A 275 -5.56 -15.24 -11.70
CA GLY A 275 -5.97 -14.97 -10.31
C GLY A 275 -5.18 -13.88 -9.59
N LYS A 276 -4.19 -13.22 -10.22
CA LYS A 276 -3.42 -12.14 -9.59
C LYS A 276 -3.42 -10.82 -10.36
N TYR A 277 -2.96 -10.80 -11.61
CA TYR A 277 -2.84 -9.58 -12.39
C TYR A 277 -2.81 -9.88 -13.89
N CYS A 278 -3.13 -8.89 -14.71
CA CYS A 278 -3.06 -8.96 -16.17
C CYS A 278 -2.09 -7.90 -16.71
N PRO A 279 -1.78 -7.88 -18.01
CA PRO A 279 -0.87 -6.89 -18.60
C PRO A 279 -1.33 -5.45 -18.40
N LYS A 280 -2.64 -5.21 -18.30
CA LYS A 280 -3.23 -3.88 -18.07
C LYS A 280 -3.05 -3.37 -16.64
N CYS A 281 -2.95 -4.26 -15.64
CA CYS A 281 -2.82 -3.90 -14.22
C CYS A 281 -1.52 -4.38 -13.56
N TYR A 282 -0.64 -5.01 -14.32
CA TYR A 282 0.68 -5.43 -13.85
C TYR A 282 1.50 -4.20 -13.48
N VAL A 283 2.03 -4.20 -12.27
CA VAL A 283 3.02 -3.21 -11.82
C VAL A 283 4.31 -3.94 -11.58
N ASP A 284 5.38 -3.48 -12.25
CA ASP A 284 6.70 -4.04 -12.06
C ASP A 284 7.14 -3.97 -10.57
N PRO A 285 7.58 -5.09 -9.95
CA PRO A 285 7.95 -5.10 -8.54
C PRO A 285 9.05 -4.10 -8.16
N ALA A 286 10.00 -3.82 -9.05
CA ALA A 286 11.05 -2.84 -8.79
C ALA A 286 10.50 -1.41 -8.86
N GLU A 287 9.60 -1.13 -9.81
CA GLU A 287 8.87 0.14 -9.84
C GLU A 287 7.98 0.33 -8.60
N ALA A 288 7.22 -0.68 -8.20
CA ALA A 288 6.40 -0.65 -7.00
C ALA A 288 7.25 -0.38 -5.75
N LYS A 289 8.39 -1.08 -5.61
CA LYS A 289 9.34 -0.86 -4.50
C LYS A 289 9.88 0.56 -4.50
N ARG A 290 10.26 1.10 -5.66
CA ARG A 290 10.76 2.48 -5.81
C ARG A 290 9.70 3.52 -5.43
N LYS A 291 8.45 3.36 -5.89
CA LYS A 291 7.32 4.22 -5.51
C LYS A 291 7.05 4.17 -4.00
N ALA A 292 7.07 2.98 -3.40
CA ALA A 292 6.89 2.80 -1.97
C ALA A 292 8.02 3.50 -1.17
N LEU A 293 9.27 3.33 -1.58
CA LEU A 293 10.42 3.99 -0.96
C LEU A 293 10.33 5.52 -1.04
N ALA A 294 9.94 6.05 -2.21
CA ALA A 294 9.75 7.49 -2.42
C ALA A 294 8.62 8.06 -1.54
N CYS A 295 7.48 7.37 -1.47
CA CYS A 295 6.37 7.74 -0.59
C CYS A 295 6.82 7.74 0.88
N ARG A 296 7.58 6.72 1.31
CA ARG A 296 8.12 6.65 2.68
C ARG A 296 9.11 7.77 2.97
N GLN A 297 10.01 8.07 2.02
CA GLN A 297 10.95 9.18 2.15
C GLN A 297 10.20 10.51 2.34
N ALA A 298 9.12 10.76 1.58
CA ALA A 298 8.32 11.97 1.74
C ALA A 298 7.70 12.09 3.14
N GLN A 299 7.19 10.99 3.69
CA GLN A 299 6.66 10.95 5.07
C GLN A 299 7.74 11.25 6.11
N ILE A 300 8.93 10.65 5.96
CA ILE A 300 10.07 10.91 6.85
C ILE A 300 10.46 12.39 6.78
N SER A 301 10.61 12.95 5.57
CA SER A 301 10.97 14.35 5.38
C SER A 301 9.93 15.31 6.00
N ALA A 302 8.63 15.00 5.87
CA ALA A 302 7.56 15.81 6.44
C ALA A 302 7.62 15.87 7.98
N VAL A 303 7.75 14.71 8.64
CA VAL A 303 7.84 14.63 10.10
C VAL A 303 9.15 15.21 10.64
N ALA A 304 10.27 14.91 9.97
CA ALA A 304 11.56 15.42 10.39
C ALA A 304 11.63 16.94 10.24
N GLY A 305 11.09 17.48 9.15
CA GLY A 305 11.03 18.91 8.86
C GLY A 305 10.20 19.71 9.86
N SER A 306 9.18 19.12 10.48
CA SER A 306 8.39 19.78 11.52
C SER A 306 9.10 19.91 12.87
N GLN A 307 10.28 19.28 13.03
CA GLN A 307 11.10 19.25 14.25
C GLN A 307 10.26 19.26 15.55
N PRO A 308 9.56 18.16 15.88
CA PRO A 308 8.49 18.14 16.89
C PRO A 308 8.93 18.50 18.32
N GLY A 309 10.24 18.47 18.61
CA GLY A 309 10.80 18.93 19.89
C GLY A 309 11.21 20.40 19.91
N SER A 310 11.25 21.09 18.76
CA SER A 310 11.71 22.47 18.63
C SER A 310 10.64 23.51 19.00
N HIS A 311 9.41 23.08 19.26
CA HIS A 311 8.32 23.91 19.81
C HIS A 311 8.07 23.56 21.28
N PRO A 312 7.69 24.53 22.14
CA PRO A 312 7.41 24.26 23.55
C PRO A 312 6.38 23.15 23.73
N TYR A 313 6.71 22.14 24.54
CA TYR A 313 5.78 21.07 24.92
C TYR A 313 6.01 20.61 26.35
N THR A 314 5.02 19.91 26.92
CA THR A 314 5.19 19.25 28.22
C THR A 314 5.89 17.91 28.03
N ASN A 315 7.13 17.82 28.49
CA ASN A 315 7.87 16.56 28.49
C ASN A 315 7.48 15.74 29.72
N VAL A 316 7.20 14.45 29.54
CA VAL A 316 6.81 13.54 30.63
C VAL A 316 7.89 12.48 30.80
N ARG A 317 8.50 12.43 31.98
CA ARG A 317 9.52 11.43 32.34
C ARG A 317 8.94 10.41 33.30
N GLN A 318 8.92 9.15 32.89
CA GLN A 318 8.50 8.04 33.74
C GLN A 318 9.66 7.50 34.58
N MET A 319 9.40 7.30 35.87
CA MET A 319 10.35 6.87 36.88
C MET A 319 9.78 5.66 37.62
N TYR A 320 10.36 4.48 37.38
CA TYR A 320 9.97 3.25 38.04
C TYR A 320 10.82 3.04 39.30
N VAL A 321 10.19 2.81 40.45
CA VAL A 321 10.86 2.59 41.72
C VAL A 321 11.58 1.24 41.71
N PRO A 322 12.92 1.20 41.83
CA PRO A 322 13.66 -0.05 41.92
C PRO A 322 13.40 -0.77 43.25
N GLY A 323 13.57 -2.10 43.29
CA GLY A 323 13.39 -2.89 44.51
C GLY A 323 14.25 -2.42 45.69
N LYS A 324 15.47 -1.93 45.43
CA LYS A 324 16.38 -1.37 46.45
C LYS A 324 15.87 -0.08 47.12
N CYS A 325 14.84 0.55 46.57
CA CYS A 325 14.26 1.79 47.11
C CYS A 325 12.95 1.53 47.86
N ASP A 326 12.51 0.27 48.00
CA ASP A 326 11.28 -0.07 48.71
C ASP A 326 11.30 0.44 50.17
N GLY A 327 10.22 1.11 50.59
CA GLY A 327 10.08 1.66 51.93
C GLY A 327 10.82 2.97 52.19
N ARG A 328 11.70 3.43 51.28
CA ARG A 328 12.36 4.75 51.37
C ARG A 328 11.38 5.88 51.09
N THR A 329 11.77 7.10 51.46
CA THR A 329 10.96 8.29 51.14
C THR A 329 11.02 8.61 49.64
N LEU A 330 9.97 9.25 49.10
CA LEU A 330 9.94 9.68 47.70
C LEU A 330 11.11 10.60 47.36
N ILE A 331 11.44 11.55 48.25
CA ILE A 331 12.54 12.49 48.01
C ILE A 331 13.90 11.79 47.95
N GLU A 332 14.14 10.80 48.81
CA GLU A 332 15.35 9.97 48.75
C GLU A 332 15.44 9.20 47.44
N PHE A 333 14.33 8.59 47.01
CA PHE A 333 14.29 7.89 45.72
C PHE A 333 14.60 8.84 44.55
N LEU A 334 14.03 10.05 44.53
CA LEU A 334 14.26 11.02 43.45
C LEU A 334 15.72 11.50 43.39
N CYS A 335 16.34 11.73 44.55
CA CYS A 335 17.76 12.10 44.63
C CYS A 335 18.67 10.96 44.16
N ASP A 336 18.35 9.72 44.50
CA ASP A 336 19.05 8.53 44.00
C ASP A 336 18.85 8.32 42.48
N TRP A 337 17.65 8.67 41.97
CA TRP A 337 17.30 8.48 40.56
C TRP A 337 18.05 9.45 39.63
N HIS A 338 18.21 10.70 40.05
CA HIS A 338 19.04 11.69 39.33
C HIS A 338 19.92 12.49 40.30
N PRO A 339 21.10 11.94 40.65
CA PRO A 339 22.04 12.56 41.59
C PRO A 339 22.48 14.00 41.29
N PRO A 340 22.55 14.46 40.01
CA PRO A 340 22.89 15.85 39.72
C PRO A 340 21.83 16.88 40.13
N THR A 341 20.58 16.48 40.40
CA THR A 341 19.52 17.40 40.84
C THR A 341 19.55 17.56 42.36
N SER A 342 19.52 18.79 42.85
CA SER A 342 19.51 19.07 44.29
C SER A 342 18.18 18.69 44.95
N VAL A 343 18.22 18.48 46.27
CA VAL A 343 17.02 18.16 47.07
C VAL A 343 16.01 19.31 46.97
N GLU A 344 16.48 20.55 47.04
CA GLU A 344 15.65 21.76 46.97
C GLU A 344 14.87 21.82 45.65
N GLN A 345 15.52 21.50 44.54
CA GLN A 345 14.86 21.49 43.22
C GLN A 345 13.78 20.41 43.13
N TRP A 346 14.03 19.22 43.68
CA TRP A 346 13.02 18.16 43.74
C TRP A 346 11.81 18.56 44.59
N LEU A 347 12.05 19.19 45.74
CA LEU A 347 10.99 19.69 46.61
C LEU A 347 10.16 20.77 45.93
N GLU A 348 10.80 21.67 45.17
CA GLU A 348 10.12 22.68 44.37
C GLU A 348 9.18 22.04 43.33
N TRP A 349 9.68 21.06 42.55
CA TRP A 349 8.85 20.37 41.55
C TRP A 349 7.69 19.58 42.19
N LEU A 350 7.90 18.98 43.36
CA LEU A 350 6.81 18.36 44.14
C LEU A 350 5.77 19.39 44.57
N ALA A 351 6.20 20.55 45.08
CA ALA A 351 5.30 21.63 45.51
C ALA A 351 4.51 22.24 44.34
N GLN A 352 5.10 22.28 43.15
CA GLN A 352 4.45 22.73 41.91
C GLN A 352 3.54 21.67 41.28
N GLY A 353 3.40 20.48 41.88
CA GLY A 353 2.58 19.39 41.35
C GLY A 353 3.13 18.76 40.06
N GLN A 354 4.40 19.01 39.74
CA GLN A 354 5.04 18.48 38.53
C GLN A 354 5.41 17.01 38.64
N ILE A 355 5.35 16.43 39.84
CA ILE A 355 5.62 15.02 40.06
C ILE A 355 4.35 14.38 40.61
N GLN A 356 3.91 13.32 39.96
CA GLN A 356 2.70 12.59 40.34
C GLN A 356 2.97 11.10 40.30
N ARG A 357 2.26 10.34 41.14
CA ARG A 357 2.26 8.88 41.02
C ARG A 357 1.25 8.50 39.94
N VAL A 358 1.62 7.58 39.06
CA VAL A 358 0.75 7.08 38.01
C VAL A 358 0.49 5.59 38.13
N ILE A 359 -0.74 5.18 37.81
CA ILE A 359 -1.14 3.78 37.66
C ILE A 359 -1.88 3.59 36.34
N ASN A 360 -2.20 2.33 35.99
CA ASN A 360 -2.88 1.98 34.74
C ASN A 360 -2.21 2.60 33.50
N ARG A 361 -0.88 2.47 33.41
CA ARG A 361 -0.08 3.00 32.29
C ARG A 361 -0.21 4.52 32.05
N GLY A 362 -0.48 5.30 33.10
CA GLY A 362 -0.57 6.77 32.98
C GLY A 362 -1.99 7.29 32.83
N GLU A 363 -3.03 6.47 33.02
CA GLU A 363 -4.42 6.93 32.96
C GLU A 363 -4.90 7.62 34.24
N GLN A 364 -4.27 7.31 35.38
CA GLN A 364 -4.67 7.83 36.69
C GLN A 364 -3.48 8.43 37.42
N HIS A 365 -3.65 9.68 37.84
CA HIS A 365 -2.63 10.50 38.49
C HIS A 365 -3.00 10.76 39.94
N PHE A 366 -2.02 10.66 40.83
CA PHE A 366 -2.20 10.94 42.25
C PHE A 366 -1.14 11.96 42.69
N GLU A 367 -1.57 12.94 43.48
CA GLU A 367 -0.65 13.83 44.19
C GLU A 367 0.21 13.04 45.19
N VAL A 368 1.40 13.57 45.45
CA VAL A 368 2.43 12.88 46.21
C VAL A 368 3.11 13.83 47.18
N ARG A 369 3.62 13.28 48.29
CA ARG A 369 4.37 14.03 49.29
C ARG A 369 5.81 13.55 49.34
N ALA A 370 6.74 14.48 49.55
CA ALA A 370 8.19 14.20 49.60
C ALA A 370 8.57 13.07 50.58
N ASN A 371 7.93 13.05 51.75
CA ASN A 371 8.21 12.12 52.85
C ASN A 371 7.38 10.83 52.81
N GLN A 372 6.53 10.61 51.80
CA GLN A 372 5.75 9.38 51.72
C GLN A 372 6.66 8.18 51.36
N PRO A 373 6.38 6.98 51.88
CA PRO A 373 7.11 5.78 51.50
C PRO A 373 6.78 5.39 50.04
N VAL A 374 7.81 5.03 49.28
CA VAL A 374 7.66 4.45 47.94
C VAL A 374 7.66 2.92 48.01
N LYS A 375 6.99 2.28 47.06
CA LYS A 375 6.99 0.81 46.90
C LYS A 375 7.65 0.41 45.59
N ALA A 376 8.37 -0.69 45.61
CA ALA A 376 8.99 -1.28 44.42
C ALA A 376 7.96 -1.46 43.29
N GLY A 377 8.35 -1.07 42.08
CA GLY A 377 7.51 -1.16 40.88
C GLY A 377 6.47 -0.03 40.74
N GLN A 378 6.30 0.86 41.73
CA GLN A 378 5.52 2.08 41.53
C GLN A 378 6.12 2.94 40.41
N CYS A 379 5.26 3.61 39.66
CA CYS A 379 5.65 4.55 38.62
C CYS A 379 5.29 5.97 39.05
N TYR A 380 6.24 6.88 38.88
CA TYR A 380 6.06 8.31 39.04
C TYR A 380 6.34 8.99 37.71
N GLU A 381 5.59 10.04 37.40
CA GLU A 381 5.80 10.88 36.23
C GLU A 381 6.22 12.27 36.67
N GLN A 382 7.29 12.78 36.05
CA GLN A 382 7.67 14.18 36.10
C GLN A 382 7.22 14.89 34.83
N MET A 383 6.34 15.87 34.98
CA MET A 383 5.89 16.78 33.92
C MET A 383 6.80 18.02 33.91
N ILE A 384 7.52 18.21 32.80
CA ILE A 384 8.43 19.34 32.59
C ILE A 384 7.79 20.25 31.54
N PRO A 385 7.09 21.32 31.96
CA PRO A 385 6.42 22.23 31.03
C PRO A 385 7.44 23.02 30.19
N ASN A 386 7.01 23.53 29.04
CA ASN A 386 7.80 24.40 28.17
C ASN A 386 9.17 23.82 27.77
N THR A 387 9.27 22.50 27.64
CA THR A 387 10.48 21.86 27.13
C THR A 387 10.67 22.24 25.67
N VAL A 388 11.85 22.79 25.35
CA VAL A 388 12.29 23.07 23.98
C VAL A 388 13.60 22.32 23.76
N GLU A 389 13.61 21.45 22.77
CA GLU A 389 14.80 20.66 22.42
C GLU A 389 15.72 21.44 21.49
N PRO A 390 17.02 21.17 21.52
CA PRO A 390 17.95 21.78 20.58
C PRO A 390 17.63 21.42 19.14
N HIS A 391 18.07 22.31 18.24
CA HIS A 391 18.02 22.09 16.80
C HIS A 391 18.78 20.82 16.40
N ILE A 392 18.24 20.12 15.39
CA ILE A 392 18.82 18.94 14.74
C ILE A 392 18.87 19.14 13.24
N ASN A 393 19.69 18.37 12.53
CA ASN A 393 19.55 18.24 11.09
C ASN A 393 18.43 17.21 10.77
N PRO A 394 17.32 17.60 10.10
CA PRO A 394 16.20 16.71 9.84
C PRO A 394 16.35 15.88 8.55
N GLN A 395 17.42 16.03 7.78
CA GLN A 395 17.60 15.41 6.46
C GLN A 395 17.93 13.90 6.54
N ILE A 396 16.99 13.11 7.08
CA ILE A 396 17.08 11.65 7.13
C ILE A 396 16.79 11.09 5.75
N GLN A 397 17.74 10.36 5.18
CA GLN A 397 17.58 9.70 3.89
C GLN A 397 17.37 8.19 4.09
N LEU A 398 16.29 7.66 3.52
CA LEU A 398 15.97 6.23 3.50
C LEU A 398 16.79 5.55 2.41
N LEU A 399 17.65 4.60 2.80
CA LEU A 399 18.52 3.86 1.88
C LEU A 399 17.89 2.54 1.44
N HIS A 400 17.17 1.87 2.35
CA HIS A 400 16.54 0.58 2.07
C HIS A 400 15.35 0.33 3.02
N GLU A 401 14.32 -0.31 2.49
CA GLU A 401 13.18 -0.82 3.25
C GLU A 401 12.74 -2.17 2.67
N ASP A 402 12.50 -3.13 3.56
CA ASP A 402 11.81 -4.39 3.28
C ASP A 402 10.99 -4.86 4.48
N SER A 403 10.51 -6.11 4.45
CA SER A 403 9.62 -6.67 5.48
C SER A 403 10.25 -6.80 6.88
N SER A 404 11.58 -6.70 7.01
CA SER A 404 12.31 -6.97 8.26
C SER A 404 13.21 -5.83 8.72
N ILE A 405 13.78 -5.05 7.80
CA ILE A 405 14.73 -3.99 8.12
C ILE A 405 14.40 -2.67 7.41
N VAL A 406 14.81 -1.58 8.06
CA VAL A 406 14.81 -0.21 7.56
C VAL A 406 16.23 0.31 7.74
N VAL A 407 16.82 0.85 6.69
CA VAL A 407 18.17 1.44 6.73
C VAL A 407 18.09 2.88 6.32
N VAL A 408 18.66 3.76 7.14
CA VAL A 408 18.70 5.20 6.89
C VAL A 408 20.13 5.71 6.90
N ASN A 409 20.41 6.73 6.11
CA ASN A 409 21.54 7.63 6.27
C ASN A 409 21.11 8.72 7.27
N LYS A 410 21.62 8.60 8.50
CA LYS A 410 21.34 9.53 9.59
C LYS A 410 22.19 10.80 9.38
N PRO A 411 21.59 12.00 9.33
CA PRO A 411 22.35 13.24 9.29
C PRO A 411 23.02 13.52 10.64
N ALA A 412 23.82 14.59 10.68
CA ALA A 412 24.38 15.14 11.91
C ALA A 412 24.08 16.65 11.97
N PRO A 413 23.77 17.21 13.15
CA PRO A 413 23.55 16.53 14.43
C PRO A 413 22.14 15.88 14.49
N LEU A 414 22.06 14.61 14.87
CA LEU A 414 20.80 13.91 15.15
C LEU A 414 21.05 12.73 16.12
N PRO A 415 20.54 12.75 17.36
CA PRO A 415 20.63 11.61 18.27
C PRO A 415 19.82 10.40 17.76
N CYS A 416 20.35 9.19 17.95
CA CYS A 416 19.64 7.98 17.53
C CYS A 416 18.36 7.72 18.35
N HIS A 417 18.37 8.05 19.65
CA HIS A 417 17.29 7.73 20.60
C HIS A 417 17.20 8.80 21.70
N PRO A 418 16.06 8.88 22.42
CA PRO A 418 15.89 9.81 23.54
C PRO A 418 17.05 9.72 24.52
N SER A 419 17.73 10.85 24.74
CA SER A 419 18.89 10.95 25.61
C SER A 419 19.20 12.41 25.95
N GLY A 420 19.52 12.66 27.22
CA GLY A 420 19.83 14.01 27.72
C GLY A 420 18.71 15.01 27.46
N ARG A 421 19.03 16.03 26.66
CA ARG A 421 18.12 17.12 26.27
C ARG A 421 17.23 16.81 25.06
N PHE A 422 17.34 15.62 24.48
CA PHE A 422 16.58 15.21 23.30
C PHE A 422 15.58 14.11 23.64
N ASN A 423 14.32 14.29 23.27
CA ASN A 423 13.22 13.34 23.49
C ASN A 423 12.47 13.08 22.16
N ARG A 424 11.95 14.14 21.52
CA ARG A 424 11.22 14.10 20.25
C ARG A 424 12.13 14.33 19.05
N ASN A 425 13.19 15.13 19.17
CA ASN A 425 14.18 15.39 18.13
C ASN A 425 15.23 14.27 18.08
N THR A 426 14.79 13.03 17.87
CA THR A 426 15.66 11.85 17.73
C THR A 426 15.22 10.97 16.58
N LEU A 427 16.16 10.21 16.01
CA LEU A 427 15.88 9.32 14.89
C LEU A 427 14.74 8.35 15.18
N THR A 428 14.77 7.67 16.35
CA THR A 428 13.69 6.73 16.70
C THR A 428 12.35 7.41 16.90
N SER A 429 12.31 8.62 17.46
CA SER A 429 11.05 9.35 17.70
C SER A 429 10.44 9.79 16.38
N ILE A 430 11.24 10.34 15.46
CA ILE A 430 10.82 10.74 14.11
C ILE A 430 10.30 9.53 13.33
N LEU A 431 11.08 8.43 13.30
CA LEU A 431 10.67 7.24 12.57
C LEU A 431 9.43 6.58 13.19
N SER A 432 9.27 6.58 14.52
CA SER A 432 8.08 5.99 15.15
C SER A 432 6.78 6.68 14.73
N SER A 433 6.82 7.99 14.46
CA SER A 433 5.66 8.73 13.93
C SER A 433 5.29 8.35 12.49
N VAL A 434 6.26 7.87 11.71
CA VAL A 434 6.06 7.38 10.33
C VAL A 434 5.62 5.92 10.32
N TYR A 435 6.16 5.11 11.23
CA TYR A 435 5.90 3.68 11.37
C TYR A 435 4.98 3.39 12.56
N GLN A 436 3.82 4.06 12.64
CA GLN A 436 2.96 4.10 13.84
C GLN A 436 2.50 2.74 14.36
N HIS A 437 2.39 1.74 13.49
CA HIS A 437 1.96 0.37 13.84
C HIS A 437 3.13 -0.59 14.06
N GLU A 438 4.37 -0.11 14.02
CA GLU A 438 5.57 -0.92 14.16
C GLU A 438 6.51 -0.36 15.23
N LYS A 439 6.94 -1.21 16.15
CA LYS A 439 8.00 -0.85 17.09
C LYS A 439 9.36 -1.09 16.45
N LEU A 440 9.89 -0.09 15.76
CA LEU A 440 11.26 -0.15 15.22
C LEU A 440 12.28 -0.31 16.35
N ARG A 441 13.28 -1.16 16.12
CA ARG A 441 14.36 -1.45 17.08
C ARG A 441 15.70 -1.16 16.44
N LEU A 442 16.48 -0.26 17.03
CA LEU A 442 17.86 0.00 16.59
C LEU A 442 18.68 -1.29 16.65
N ALA A 443 19.35 -1.65 15.56
CA ALA A 443 20.31 -2.74 15.55
C ALA A 443 21.66 -2.30 16.14
N HIS A 444 22.03 -1.04 15.89
CA HIS A 444 23.21 -0.37 16.45
C HIS A 444 22.95 1.13 16.58
N ARG A 445 23.92 1.88 17.11
CA ARG A 445 23.81 3.32 17.33
C ARG A 445 25.03 4.05 16.76
N LEU A 446 24.83 5.30 16.37
CA LEU A 446 25.87 6.28 16.12
C LEU A 446 25.74 7.43 17.12
N ASP A 447 26.83 8.15 17.38
CA ASP A 447 26.82 9.39 18.15
C ASP A 447 25.94 10.44 17.43
N SER A 448 25.47 11.46 18.17
CA SER A 448 24.61 12.51 17.60
C SER A 448 25.26 13.19 16.39
N ASP A 449 26.57 13.45 16.50
CA ASP A 449 27.32 14.26 15.55
C ASP A 449 27.98 13.40 14.46
N THR A 450 27.90 12.07 14.57
CA THR A 450 28.35 11.16 13.52
C THR A 450 27.22 10.93 12.52
N SER A 451 27.47 11.17 11.24
CA SER A 451 26.51 10.91 10.16
C SER A 451 26.66 9.49 9.58
N GLY A 452 25.72 9.04 8.77
CA GLY A 452 25.83 7.78 8.01
C GLY A 452 24.85 6.70 8.43
N ILE A 453 25.14 5.47 8.03
CA ILE A 453 24.20 4.34 8.09
C ILE A 453 23.75 4.03 9.52
N VAL A 454 22.43 3.94 9.72
CA VAL A 454 21.79 3.34 10.89
C VAL A 454 20.74 2.33 10.43
N LEU A 455 20.82 1.11 10.95
CA LEU A 455 19.85 0.06 10.68
C LEU A 455 18.86 -0.12 11.83
N LEU A 456 17.58 -0.21 11.49
CA LEU A 456 16.47 -0.52 12.38
C LEU A 456 15.77 -1.81 11.94
N CYS A 457 15.44 -2.66 12.90
CA CYS A 457 14.66 -3.86 12.68
C CYS A 457 13.17 -3.58 12.91
N ARG A 458 12.32 -3.94 11.95
CA ARG A 458 10.87 -3.79 11.99
C ARG A 458 10.20 -4.79 12.95
N LYS A 459 10.75 -6.00 13.01
CA LYS A 459 10.22 -7.12 13.81
C LYS A 459 11.16 -7.49 14.94
N HIS A 460 10.59 -7.98 16.04
CA HIS A 460 11.37 -8.47 17.19
C HIS A 460 12.28 -9.66 16.82
N ARG A 461 11.80 -10.58 15.98
CA ARG A 461 12.60 -11.71 15.46
C ARG A 461 13.83 -11.24 14.68
N SER A 462 13.67 -10.18 13.88
CA SER A 462 14.74 -9.61 13.06
C SER A 462 15.78 -8.93 13.96
N ALA A 463 15.33 -8.19 14.98
CA ALA A 463 16.22 -7.60 15.98
C ALA A 463 17.04 -8.66 16.73
N LYS A 464 16.40 -9.74 17.20
CA LYS A 464 17.08 -10.86 17.87
C LYS A 464 18.14 -11.54 17.01
N PHE A 465 17.99 -11.50 15.68
CA PHE A 465 18.96 -12.08 14.76
C PHE A 465 20.08 -11.10 14.37
N VAL A 466 19.76 -9.83 14.21
CA VAL A 466 20.71 -8.82 13.68
C VAL A 466 21.57 -8.21 14.79
N GLN A 467 21.00 -7.90 15.96
CA GLN A 467 21.74 -7.24 17.05
C GLN A 467 22.97 -8.03 17.54
N PRO A 468 22.93 -9.38 17.69
CA PRO A 468 24.11 -10.14 18.10
C PRO A 468 25.28 -10.01 17.13
N GLN A 469 25.02 -9.88 15.82
CA GLN A 469 26.07 -9.77 14.79
C GLN A 469 26.98 -8.56 15.04
N PHE A 470 26.46 -7.45 15.59
CA PHE A 470 27.25 -6.27 15.94
C PHE A 470 28.18 -6.48 17.14
N SER A 471 27.97 -7.54 17.90
CA SER A 471 28.79 -7.92 19.06
C SER A 471 29.83 -8.99 18.72
N THR A 472 29.62 -9.76 17.64
CA THR A 472 30.42 -10.95 17.29
C THR A 472 31.42 -10.75 16.14
N SER A 473 31.78 -9.51 15.79
CA SER A 473 32.67 -9.17 14.65
C SER A 473 32.19 -9.67 13.28
N ASP A 474 30.96 -10.22 13.18
CA ASP A 474 30.33 -10.68 11.93
C ASP A 474 29.87 -9.51 11.03
N VAL A 475 29.86 -8.30 11.58
CA VAL A 475 29.47 -7.08 10.86
C VAL A 475 30.71 -6.31 10.42
N SER A 476 30.83 -6.11 9.12
CA SER A 476 31.85 -5.23 8.56
C SER A 476 31.31 -3.81 8.45
N LYS A 477 32.11 -2.83 8.92
CA LYS A 477 31.76 -1.41 8.91
C LYS A 477 32.92 -0.62 8.34
N ARG A 478 32.61 0.34 7.47
CA ARG A 478 33.59 1.32 6.97
C ARG A 478 33.11 2.72 7.31
N TYR A 479 34.04 3.54 7.78
CA TYR A 479 33.83 4.95 8.07
C TYR A 479 34.78 5.79 7.25
N ILE A 480 34.34 6.99 6.88
CA ILE A 480 35.17 8.04 6.32
C ILE A 480 35.31 9.13 7.37
N ALA A 481 36.52 9.63 7.57
CA ALA A 481 36.82 10.71 8.48
C ALA A 481 37.75 11.73 7.84
N ARG A 482 37.53 13.02 8.10
CA ARG A 482 38.50 14.07 7.80
C ARG A 482 39.26 14.44 9.06
N VAL A 483 40.58 14.38 9.03
CA VAL A 483 41.44 14.62 10.20
C VAL A 483 42.38 15.79 10.00
N VAL A 484 42.80 16.39 11.10
CA VAL A 484 43.82 17.43 11.14
C VAL A 484 45.21 16.83 10.92
N GLY A 485 46.00 17.49 10.07
CA GLY A 485 47.35 17.09 9.72
C GLY A 485 47.43 16.00 8.66
N HIS A 486 48.66 15.68 8.29
CA HIS A 486 48.99 14.64 7.32
C HIS A 486 49.68 13.46 8.02
N PRO A 487 48.97 12.35 8.26
CA PRO A 487 49.61 11.15 8.77
C PRO A 487 50.73 10.69 7.84
N GLN A 488 51.88 10.39 8.43
CA GLN A 488 53.07 9.90 7.71
C GLN A 488 52.95 8.43 7.29
N TRP A 489 51.96 7.72 7.85
CA TRP A 489 51.64 6.35 7.49
C TRP A 489 50.56 6.32 6.40
N ARG A 490 50.62 5.30 5.53
CA ARG A 490 49.54 5.00 4.57
C ARG A 490 48.45 4.16 5.23
N GLU A 491 48.84 3.11 5.94
CA GLU A 491 47.94 2.24 6.71
C GLU A 491 48.44 2.14 8.16
N LYS A 492 47.52 2.09 9.12
CA LYS A 492 47.83 1.93 10.54
C LYS A 492 46.76 1.13 11.26
N LEU A 493 47.17 0.09 11.98
CA LEU A 493 46.33 -0.57 12.98
C LEU A 493 46.54 0.11 14.34
N CYS A 494 45.45 0.54 14.97
CA CYS A 494 45.44 1.02 16.34
C CYS A 494 44.74 0.01 17.23
N SER A 495 45.45 -0.49 18.25
CA SER A 495 45.02 -1.54 19.18
C SER A 495 44.94 -1.06 20.63
N GLU A 496 44.68 0.23 20.82
CA GLU A 496 44.62 0.84 22.15
C GLU A 496 43.41 0.35 22.96
N ARG A 497 43.49 0.52 24.27
CA ARG A 497 42.46 0.08 25.23
C ARG A 497 41.62 1.26 25.70
N ILE A 498 40.30 1.17 25.58
CA ILE A 498 39.38 2.27 25.90
C ILE A 498 38.66 2.00 27.22
N SER A 499 38.54 3.04 28.06
CA SER A 499 37.89 2.96 29.37
C SER A 499 36.43 2.48 29.30
N GLU A 500 36.07 1.52 30.17
CA GLU A 500 34.69 1.00 30.26
C GLU A 500 33.73 2.00 30.92
N LYS A 501 34.22 2.82 31.85
CA LYS A 501 33.44 3.89 32.49
C LYS A 501 33.67 5.23 31.76
N PRO A 502 32.59 6.02 31.55
CA PRO A 502 32.72 7.35 30.99
C PRO A 502 33.38 8.30 31.99
N GLY A 503 34.19 9.23 31.48
CA GLY A 503 34.69 10.39 32.19
C GLY A 503 33.72 11.57 32.14
N VAL A 504 34.24 12.77 32.42
CA VAL A 504 33.47 14.01 32.38
C VAL A 504 32.86 14.21 30.98
N TYR A 505 31.61 14.68 30.92
CA TYR A 505 30.85 14.87 29.67
C TYR A 505 30.67 13.60 28.81
N GLY A 506 30.78 12.41 29.40
CA GLY A 506 30.64 11.15 28.66
C GLY A 506 31.86 10.79 27.83
N THR A 507 32.98 11.50 28.02
CA THR A 507 34.24 11.21 27.34
C THR A 507 34.77 9.82 27.72
N ARG A 508 35.63 9.30 26.86
CA ARG A 508 36.38 8.07 27.03
C ARG A 508 37.87 8.39 27.01
N CYS A 509 38.70 7.58 27.63
CA CYS A 509 40.16 7.73 27.59
C CYS A 509 40.84 6.40 27.24
N ILE A 510 42.10 6.50 26.81
CA ILE A 510 42.97 5.34 26.64
C ILE A 510 43.60 5.01 27.99
N THR A 511 43.48 3.76 28.40
CA THR A 511 43.98 3.29 29.70
C THR A 511 44.37 1.81 29.63
N PRO A 512 45.46 1.39 30.32
CA PRO A 512 45.88 -0.02 30.35
C PRO A 512 44.78 -0.99 30.80
N ASP A 513 43.92 -0.58 31.73
CA ASP A 513 42.82 -1.39 32.27
C ASP A 513 41.55 -1.35 31.39
N GLY A 514 41.64 -0.72 30.22
CA GLY A 514 40.54 -0.57 29.28
C GLY A 514 40.25 -1.83 28.47
N LEU A 515 39.15 -1.77 27.72
CA LEU A 515 38.75 -2.81 26.78
C LEU A 515 39.54 -2.68 25.49
N LEU A 516 40.13 -3.79 25.04
CA LEU A 516 40.84 -3.86 23.76
C LEU A 516 39.92 -3.37 22.64
N SER A 517 40.43 -2.41 21.86
CA SER A 517 39.72 -1.77 20.77
C SER A 517 40.62 -1.78 19.53
N LEU A 518 40.09 -2.25 18.40
CA LEU A 518 40.86 -2.44 17.17
C LEU A 518 40.23 -1.62 16.04
N THR A 519 41.02 -0.74 15.44
CA THR A 519 40.62 0.03 14.24
C THR A 519 41.77 0.06 13.24
N ARG A 520 41.50 -0.34 12.00
CA ARG A 520 42.40 -0.18 10.87
C ARG A 520 42.10 1.14 10.18
N PHE A 521 43.14 1.92 9.89
CA PHE A 521 43.06 3.20 9.22
C PHE A 521 43.83 3.16 7.91
N LEU A 522 43.28 3.78 6.87
CA LEU A 522 43.92 3.97 5.58
C LEU A 522 43.78 5.43 5.16
N VAL A 523 44.89 6.09 4.84
CA VAL A 523 44.86 7.45 4.26
C VAL A 523 44.39 7.34 2.81
N LEU A 524 43.25 7.94 2.52
CA LEU A 524 42.66 7.99 1.18
C LEU A 524 43.21 9.15 0.36
N GLY A 525 43.55 10.25 1.03
CA GLY A 525 44.09 11.44 0.39
C GLY A 525 44.54 12.48 1.40
N ARG A 526 45.52 13.29 1.00
CA ARG A 526 45.99 14.47 1.74
C ARG A 526 45.50 15.70 0.98
N MET A 527 45.04 16.70 1.70
CA MET A 527 44.50 17.94 1.14
C MET A 527 45.44 19.10 1.43
N ASP A 528 45.43 20.10 0.53
CA ASP A 528 46.29 21.28 0.60
C ASP A 528 46.00 22.17 1.83
N ASP A 529 44.81 22.05 2.41
CA ASP A 529 44.43 22.78 3.63
C ASP A 529 44.97 22.15 4.93
N GLY A 530 45.93 21.23 4.81
CA GLY A 530 46.58 20.59 5.95
C GLY A 530 45.73 19.50 6.61
N THR A 531 44.65 19.05 5.97
CA THR A 531 43.82 17.93 6.44
C THR A 531 44.04 16.66 5.61
N SER A 532 43.59 15.52 6.12
CA SER A 532 43.61 14.24 5.40
C SER A 532 42.26 13.55 5.45
N LEU A 533 41.89 12.87 4.36
CA LEU A 533 40.76 11.96 4.31
C LEU A 533 41.24 10.55 4.68
N ILE A 534 40.56 9.93 5.63
CA ILE A 534 40.92 8.64 6.19
C ILE A 534 39.72 7.70 6.13
N GLU A 535 39.96 6.49 5.65
CA GLU A 535 39.07 5.35 5.87
C GLU A 535 39.38 4.72 7.22
N ALA A 536 38.35 4.42 8.01
CA ALA A 536 38.45 3.72 9.29
C ALA A 536 37.55 2.47 9.28
N ILE A 537 38.15 1.30 9.52
CA ILE A 537 37.47 0.02 9.64
C ILE A 537 37.62 -0.46 11.09
N PRO A 538 36.61 -0.25 11.95
CA PRO A 538 36.65 -0.73 13.33
C PRO A 538 36.24 -2.21 13.41
N GLU A 539 37.15 -3.04 13.92
CA GLU A 539 36.90 -4.48 14.20
C GLU A 539 36.14 -4.69 15.52
N THR A 540 36.19 -3.68 16.40
CA THR A 540 35.40 -3.60 17.64
C THR A 540 34.38 -2.45 17.60
N GLY A 541 33.58 -2.26 18.65
CA GLY A 541 32.55 -1.22 18.71
C GLY A 541 32.45 -0.54 20.07
N ARG A 542 33.46 0.25 20.46
CA ARG A 542 33.42 1.05 21.69
C ARG A 542 32.94 2.49 21.44
N THR A 543 32.35 3.11 22.46
CA THR A 543 31.95 4.53 22.41
C THR A 543 33.16 5.40 22.04
N HIS A 544 32.98 6.29 21.07
CA HIS A 544 34.03 7.22 20.58
C HIS A 544 35.32 6.55 20.06
N GLN A 545 35.31 5.25 19.72
CA GLN A 545 36.53 4.50 19.39
C GLN A 545 37.38 5.14 18.28
N ILE A 546 36.77 5.45 17.14
CA ILE A 546 37.47 6.05 15.98
C ILE A 546 38.06 7.41 16.35
N ARG A 547 37.25 8.25 17.00
CA ARG A 547 37.62 9.60 17.44
C ARG A 547 38.83 9.58 18.36
N LEU A 548 38.81 8.70 19.36
CA LEU A 548 39.89 8.53 20.32
C LEU A 548 41.17 8.00 19.70
N HIS A 549 41.09 6.95 18.88
CA HIS A 549 42.27 6.37 18.25
C HIS A 549 42.98 7.40 17.36
N LEU A 550 42.22 8.16 16.57
CA LEU A 550 42.76 9.20 15.70
C LEU A 550 43.39 10.34 16.52
N ALA A 551 42.70 10.83 17.56
CA ALA A 551 43.23 11.87 18.44
C ALA A 551 44.48 11.41 19.22
N HIS A 552 44.53 10.15 19.66
CA HIS A 552 45.69 9.55 20.33
C HIS A 552 46.91 9.49 19.42
N MET A 553 46.70 9.15 18.14
CA MET A 553 47.74 9.16 17.12
C MET A 553 48.13 10.57 16.64
N GLY A 554 47.56 11.64 17.25
CA GLY A 554 47.89 13.03 16.93
C GLY A 554 47.08 13.64 15.78
N HIS A 555 46.06 12.94 15.27
CA HIS A 555 45.28 13.36 14.11
C HIS A 555 43.78 13.43 14.45
N SER A 556 43.37 14.39 15.29
CA SER A 556 41.96 14.54 15.66
C SER A 556 41.05 14.79 14.44
N ILE A 557 39.82 14.29 14.51
CA ILE A 557 38.81 14.53 13.47
C ILE A 557 38.47 16.03 13.42
N VAL A 558 38.36 16.58 12.21
CA VAL A 558 37.93 17.96 11.98
C VAL A 558 36.53 18.15 12.56
N GLY A 559 36.37 19.17 13.40
CA GLY A 559 35.11 19.47 14.09
C GLY A 559 34.87 18.64 15.37
N ASP A 560 35.82 17.83 15.83
CA ASP A 560 35.68 17.09 17.09
C ASP A 560 35.88 18.00 18.32
N SER A 561 34.77 18.37 18.95
CA SER A 561 34.74 19.24 20.13
C SER A 561 35.20 18.57 21.44
N LEU A 562 35.26 17.23 21.48
CA LEU A 562 35.64 16.50 22.70
C LEU A 562 37.13 16.14 22.73
N TYR A 563 37.71 15.81 21.57
CA TYR A 563 39.07 15.27 21.47
C TYR A 563 40.02 16.13 20.62
N GLY A 564 39.55 17.25 20.06
CA GLY A 564 40.41 18.19 19.35
C GLY A 564 41.46 18.83 20.27
N ARG A 565 42.71 18.92 19.80
CA ARG A 565 43.77 19.72 20.44
C ARG A 565 43.83 21.09 19.72
N GLY A 566 43.82 22.18 20.48
CA GLY A 566 43.56 23.54 19.98
C GLY A 566 44.52 24.09 18.90
N GLN A 567 44.03 25.15 18.24
CA GLN A 567 44.73 26.09 17.34
C GLN A 567 45.16 25.61 15.94
N ALA A 568 44.52 24.57 15.41
CA ALA A 568 44.18 24.52 13.97
C ALA A 568 42.68 24.87 13.75
N ASP A 569 42.14 25.66 14.69
CA ASP A 569 40.79 26.22 14.72
C ASP A 569 40.71 27.49 13.85
N THR A 570 41.09 27.44 12.57
CA THR A 570 40.72 28.52 11.64
C THR A 570 39.26 28.32 11.25
N PRO A 571 38.34 29.21 11.67
CA PRO A 571 36.95 29.13 11.28
C PRO A 571 36.83 29.67 9.86
N ILE A 572 36.52 28.82 8.89
CA ILE A 572 36.03 29.24 7.57
C ILE A 572 34.78 28.37 7.32
N ALA A 573 33.59 28.89 7.02
CA ALA A 573 33.27 30.18 6.41
C ALA A 573 32.26 31.03 7.22
N GLU A 574 32.28 32.33 6.92
CA GLU A 574 31.19 33.28 7.10
C GLU A 574 29.82 32.64 6.82
N GLY A 575 28.85 32.80 7.73
CA GLY A 575 27.47 32.36 7.49
C GLY A 575 26.87 31.36 8.48
N GLY A 576 27.28 31.35 9.77
CA GLY A 576 26.41 30.83 10.84
C GLY A 576 26.12 29.32 10.89
N GLU A 577 26.87 28.45 10.21
CA GLU A 577 26.69 26.99 10.31
C GLU A 577 27.48 26.33 11.46
N VAL A 578 26.82 25.37 12.13
CA VAL A 578 27.33 24.61 13.29
C VAL A 578 28.50 23.71 12.88
N ARG A 579 29.60 23.73 13.67
CA ARG A 579 30.76 22.83 13.50
C ARG A 579 30.32 21.37 13.40
N THR A 580 30.43 20.76 12.22
CA THR A 580 30.05 19.36 11.98
C THR A 580 31.26 18.45 12.17
N LEU A 581 31.12 17.43 13.03
CA LEU A 581 32.11 16.37 13.15
C LEU A 581 32.26 15.66 11.80
N CYS A 582 33.43 15.73 11.18
CA CYS A 582 33.71 15.13 9.88
C CYS A 582 33.96 13.62 10.02
N LEU A 583 32.95 12.88 10.48
CA LEU A 583 32.93 11.42 10.60
C LEU A 583 31.62 10.87 10.02
N HIS A 584 31.72 9.91 9.11
CA HIS A 584 30.61 9.35 8.36
C HIS A 584 30.67 7.82 8.30
N ALA A 585 29.61 7.12 8.70
CA ALA A 585 29.46 5.69 8.52
C ALA A 585 29.03 5.37 7.08
N GLU A 586 30.00 5.01 6.24
CA GLU A 586 29.84 4.90 4.78
C GLU A 586 29.23 3.58 4.36
N SER A 587 29.71 2.43 4.85
CA SER A 587 29.16 1.14 4.48
C SER A 587 29.01 0.18 5.65
N LEU A 588 28.02 -0.69 5.53
CA LEU A 588 27.65 -1.71 6.50
C LEU A 588 27.36 -3.01 5.75
N THR A 589 28.00 -4.11 6.17
CA THR A 589 27.70 -5.45 5.67
C THR A 589 27.36 -6.38 6.83
N LEU A 590 26.25 -7.11 6.70
CA LEU A 590 25.75 -8.07 7.70
C LEU A 590 24.97 -9.21 7.04
N THR A 591 24.58 -10.23 7.81
CA THR A 591 23.69 -11.29 7.32
C THR A 591 22.23 -10.89 7.47
N HIS A 592 21.49 -10.87 6.36
CA HIS A 592 20.10 -10.44 6.33
C HIS A 592 19.17 -11.40 7.10
N PRO A 593 18.20 -10.90 7.91
CA PRO A 593 17.36 -11.75 8.74
C PRO A 593 16.42 -12.68 7.96
N ASP A 594 15.87 -12.24 6.83
CA ASP A 594 14.94 -13.07 6.04
C ASP A 594 15.65 -13.96 5.02
N THR A 595 16.60 -13.45 4.24
CA THR A 595 17.25 -14.19 3.14
C THR A 595 18.43 -15.02 3.59
N ARG A 596 18.98 -14.77 4.80
CA ARG A 596 20.21 -15.40 5.33
C ARG A 596 21.45 -15.20 4.46
N LYS A 597 21.42 -14.27 3.52
CA LYS A 597 22.56 -13.91 2.64
C LYS A 597 23.24 -12.64 3.17
N ALA A 598 24.47 -12.42 2.73
CA ALA A 598 25.17 -11.16 2.95
C ALA A 598 24.34 -10.00 2.34
N PHE A 599 24.19 -8.94 3.12
CA PHE A 599 23.51 -7.71 2.76
C PHE A 599 24.45 -6.55 3.01
N THR A 600 24.75 -5.80 1.96
CA THR A 600 25.63 -4.63 1.99
C THR A 600 24.83 -3.40 1.60
N VAL A 601 25.05 -2.31 2.33
CA VAL A 601 24.46 -1.01 2.07
C VAL A 601 25.53 0.07 2.23
N SER A 602 25.51 1.06 1.34
CA SER A 602 26.39 2.23 1.37
C SER A 602 25.57 3.52 1.46
N ALA A 603 26.09 4.51 2.17
CA ALA A 603 25.59 5.87 2.21
C ALA A 603 26.46 6.78 1.31
N PRO A 604 25.85 7.77 0.63
CA PRO A 604 26.61 8.72 -0.16
C PRO A 604 27.56 9.54 0.71
N TRP A 605 28.75 9.82 0.20
CA TRP A 605 29.73 10.63 0.91
C TRP A 605 29.19 12.04 1.16
N PRO A 606 29.41 12.59 2.37
CA PRO A 606 29.05 13.97 2.66
C PRO A 606 29.96 14.93 1.88
N HIS A 607 29.49 16.16 1.67
CA HIS A 607 30.21 17.16 0.86
C HIS A 607 31.65 17.43 1.33
N TRP A 608 31.91 17.40 2.64
CA TRP A 608 33.26 17.59 3.19
C TRP A 608 34.25 16.47 2.83
N ALA A 609 33.77 15.30 2.40
CA ALA A 609 34.58 14.16 1.98
C ALA A 609 34.83 14.12 0.46
N THR A 610 34.18 14.98 -0.32
CA THR A 610 34.23 14.97 -1.80
C THR A 610 35.22 15.95 -2.42
N ALA A 611 36.02 16.67 -1.62
CA ALA A 611 37.03 17.62 -2.13
C ALA A 611 38.16 16.91 -2.91
N PRO A 612 38.79 17.58 -3.89
CA PRO A 612 39.81 16.98 -4.75
C PRO A 612 41.01 16.51 -3.93
N ILE A 613 41.33 15.23 -4.08
CA ILE A 613 42.54 14.61 -3.53
C ILE A 613 43.71 15.01 -4.42
N VAL A 614 44.79 15.54 -3.85
CA VAL A 614 46.04 15.75 -4.60
C VAL A 614 46.60 14.36 -4.91
N ALA A 615 46.73 14.04 -6.20
CA ALA A 615 47.40 12.83 -6.63
C ALA A 615 48.87 12.93 -6.22
N GLU A 616 49.36 12.05 -5.35
CA GLU A 616 50.79 11.98 -5.06
C GLU A 616 51.54 11.53 -6.32
N SER A 617 52.43 12.39 -6.80
CA SER A 617 53.56 12.00 -7.65
C SER A 617 54.33 10.89 -6.92
N VAL A 618 54.54 9.77 -7.62
CA VAL A 618 55.27 8.57 -7.17
C VAL A 618 56.61 8.89 -6.54
#